data_AF-A0A929U3T6-F1
#
_entry.id   AF-A0A929U3T6-F1
#
_cell.length_a   1.000
_cell.length_b   1.000
_cell.length_c   1.000
_cell.angle_alpha   90.00
_cell.angle_beta   90.00
_cell.angle_gamma   90.00
#
_symmetry.space_group_name_H-M   'P 1'
#
loop_
_entity.id
_entity.type
_entity.pdbx_description
1 polymer ?
#
loop_
_entity_poly.entity_id
_entity_poly.type
_entity_poly.pdbx_seq_one_letter_code
_entity_poly.pdbx_strand_id
1 'polypeptide(L)'
;IQTRGYAAKGEGEGKPRDAIQISLSKNKINREVVQEKTGSTKGKLLPTASGEVLSDFLNDYFNQVVDYGWTANLENDFDKIAVGDENRLEVLDNFYKPFHKLIMESGEIDRNAVAPARELGTDPKTGRKVFARFGRFGPMIQLGDNKVEGEEVKFAPMPAGEKIETVSLENALKMFLLPRHVGKTADGKDITSNIGQYGPYIKVENTFVSIKPMSPFEITETEAQMLYEEKLKADEKKVLKKFKNGIKISRGGFGRKYIADDEVKALLPKDLDIEKITEKQASELIEVAKSRKSGKKTTTRKSTKRKTTSKNTKKSVSKTKKSEK
;
A
#
# COMPACT_ATOMS: atom_id res chain seq x y z
N ILE A 1 0.31 8.92 6.73
CA ILE A 1 1.66 8.43 6.36
C ILE A 1 1.65 6.91 6.13
N GLN A 2 1.24 6.08 7.11
CA GLN A 2 1.14 4.62 6.93
C GLN A 2 0.09 4.18 5.88
N THR A 3 -1.07 4.85 5.82
CA THR A 3 -2.13 4.54 4.83
C THR A 3 -1.68 4.74 3.37
N ARG A 4 -0.69 5.61 3.16
CA ARG A 4 -0.07 5.85 1.83
C ARG A 4 1.19 5.00 1.60
N GLY A 5 1.62 4.21 2.59
CA GLY A 5 2.75 3.30 2.48
C GLY A 5 4.14 3.94 2.52
N TYR A 6 4.27 5.19 3.00
CA TYR A 6 5.56 5.89 3.07
C TYR A 6 6.40 5.57 4.32
N ALA A 7 5.75 5.04 5.36
CA ALA A 7 6.43 4.53 6.54
C ALA A 7 5.74 3.25 7.03
N ALA A 8 6.53 2.33 7.56
CA ALA A 8 6.09 1.06 8.12
C ALA A 8 6.58 0.93 9.58
N LYS A 9 5.89 0.10 10.37
CA LYS A 9 6.33 -0.21 11.72
C LYS A 9 7.42 -1.28 11.64
N GLY A 10 8.58 -1.01 12.21
CA GLY A 10 9.67 -1.96 12.29
C GLY A 10 9.34 -3.11 13.24
N GLU A 11 9.84 -4.30 12.89
CA GLU A 11 9.66 -5.54 13.65
C GLU A 11 11.01 -6.13 14.10
N GLY A 12 12.12 -5.50 13.71
CA GLY A 12 13.47 -5.98 13.97
C GLY A 12 13.78 -5.97 15.46
N GLU A 13 14.06 -7.16 15.98
CA GLU A 13 14.42 -7.41 17.37
C GLU A 13 15.73 -6.69 17.77
N GLY A 14 16.63 -6.42 16.82
CA GLY A 14 18.00 -5.95 17.04
C GLY A 14 18.99 -7.11 17.10
N LYS A 15 20.29 -6.81 17.01
CA LYS A 15 21.36 -7.81 17.08
C LYS A 15 22.11 -7.68 18.41
N PRO A 16 22.52 -8.81 19.04
CA PRO A 16 23.38 -8.76 20.21
C PRO A 16 24.74 -8.17 19.82
N ARG A 17 25.29 -7.34 20.71
CA ARG A 17 26.62 -6.75 20.61
C ARG A 17 27.29 -6.83 21.97
N ASP A 18 28.56 -7.19 21.96
CA ASP A 18 29.41 -7.13 23.14
C ASP A 18 29.75 -5.66 23.45
N ALA A 19 29.40 -5.23 24.66
CA ALA A 19 29.73 -3.93 25.21
C ALA A 19 30.65 -4.10 26.42
N ILE A 20 31.70 -3.29 26.49
CA ILE A 20 32.61 -3.28 27.64
C ILE A 20 32.00 -2.38 28.70
N GLN A 21 31.54 -2.97 29.80
CA GLN A 21 31.10 -2.23 30.97
C GLN A 21 32.25 -2.09 31.96
N ILE A 22 32.60 -0.83 32.27
CA ILE A 22 33.59 -0.50 33.29
C ILE A 22 32.85 0.07 34.49
N SER A 23 32.99 -0.54 35.66
CA SER A 23 32.40 -0.05 36.91
C SER A 23 33.50 0.23 37.93
N LEU A 24 33.41 1.37 38.62
CA LEU A 24 34.31 1.76 39.70
C LEU A 24 33.58 1.56 41.03
N SER A 25 34.08 0.67 41.88
CA SER A 25 33.56 0.49 43.24
C SER A 25 34.71 0.34 44.23
N LYS A 26 34.67 1.11 45.33
CA LYS A 26 35.70 1.11 46.38
C LYS A 26 37.15 1.23 45.83
N ASN A 27 37.40 2.18 44.92
CA ASN A 27 38.69 2.38 44.25
C ASN A 27 39.22 1.18 43.43
N LYS A 28 38.39 0.17 43.13
CA LYS A 28 38.69 -0.90 42.18
C LYS A 28 37.90 -0.73 40.90
N ILE A 29 38.59 -0.79 39.77
CA ILE A 29 38.00 -0.79 38.44
C ILE A 29 37.68 -2.25 38.09
N ASN A 30 36.41 -2.54 37.83
CA ASN A 30 35.96 -3.82 37.31
C ASN A 30 35.58 -3.64 35.82
N ARG A 31 36.05 -4.55 34.97
CA ARG A 31 35.80 -4.55 33.53
C ARG A 31 35.10 -5.85 33.16
N GLU A 32 33.90 -5.75 32.64
CA GLU A 32 33.09 -6.88 32.22
C GLU A 32 32.64 -6.71 30.76
N VAL A 33 32.50 -7.82 30.05
CA VAL A 33 31.89 -7.83 28.72
C VAL A 33 30.43 -8.22 28.91
N VAL A 34 29.53 -7.29 28.64
CA VAL A 34 28.08 -7.49 28.75
C VAL A 34 27.50 -7.52 27.35
N GLN A 35 26.56 -8.44 27.11
CA GLN A 35 25.81 -8.45 25.86
C GLN A 35 24.64 -7.47 25.94
N GLU A 36 24.66 -6.45 25.09
CA GLU A 36 23.53 -5.55 24.89
C GLU A 36 22.87 -5.82 23.53
N LYS A 37 21.58 -5.51 23.41
CA LYS A 37 20.85 -5.62 22.15
C LYS A 37 20.80 -4.25 21.48
N THR A 38 21.44 -4.10 20.34
CA THR A 38 21.49 -2.84 19.59
C THR A 38 20.76 -2.92 18.25
N GLY A 39 20.31 -1.78 17.74
CA GLY A 39 19.64 -1.69 16.44
C GLY A 39 18.21 -2.25 16.40
N SER A 40 17.52 -2.35 17.54
CA SER A 40 16.11 -2.74 17.55
C SER A 40 15.25 -1.71 16.81
N THR A 41 14.49 -2.19 15.84
CA THR A 41 13.49 -1.41 15.09
C THR A 41 12.07 -1.76 15.50
N LYS A 42 11.89 -2.75 16.38
CA LYS A 42 10.59 -3.18 16.91
C LYS A 42 9.82 -2.00 17.48
N GLY A 43 8.66 -1.72 16.89
CA GLY A 43 7.79 -0.64 17.34
C GLY A 43 8.08 0.74 16.77
N LYS A 44 9.21 0.94 16.08
CA LYS A 44 9.62 2.23 15.51
C LYS A 44 9.01 2.45 14.13
N LEU A 45 8.86 3.71 13.71
CA LEU A 45 8.51 4.04 12.33
C LEU A 45 9.77 4.05 11.48
N LEU A 46 9.76 3.24 10.42
CA LEU A 46 10.84 3.19 9.43
C LEU A 46 10.30 3.75 8.11
N PRO A 47 11.08 4.59 7.40
CA PRO A 47 10.71 5.01 6.06
C PRO A 47 10.70 3.79 5.12
N THR A 48 9.78 3.78 4.18
CA THR A 48 9.79 2.81 3.07
C THR A 48 10.58 3.37 1.91
N ALA A 49 11.02 2.53 0.97
CA ALA A 49 11.69 3.00 -0.25
C ALA A 49 10.87 4.07 -1.00
N SER A 50 9.54 3.92 -1.05
CA SER A 50 8.66 4.94 -1.63
C SER A 50 8.64 6.25 -0.85
N GLY A 51 8.76 6.16 0.49
CA GLY A 51 8.83 7.31 1.36
C GLY A 51 10.16 8.05 1.23
N GLU A 52 11.27 7.32 1.12
CA GLU A 52 12.62 7.86 0.86
C GLU A 52 12.61 8.63 -0.48
N VAL A 53 12.23 7.97 -1.58
CA VAL A 53 12.17 8.59 -2.92
C VAL A 53 11.24 9.82 -2.95
N LEU A 54 10.09 9.77 -2.28
CA LEU A 54 9.20 10.93 -2.21
C LEU A 54 9.81 12.07 -1.39
N SER A 55 10.48 11.75 -0.29
CA SER A 55 11.13 12.75 0.57
C SER A 55 12.24 13.46 -0.19
N ASP A 56 13.09 12.70 -0.88
CA ASP A 56 14.18 13.24 -1.70
C ASP A 56 13.62 14.11 -2.83
N PHE A 57 12.59 13.63 -3.54
CA PHE A 57 11.92 14.42 -4.57
C PHE A 57 11.37 15.76 -4.06
N LEU A 58 10.69 15.74 -2.92
CA LEU A 58 10.14 16.98 -2.35
C LEU A 58 11.23 17.91 -1.87
N ASN A 59 12.32 17.37 -1.30
CA ASN A 59 13.45 18.17 -0.84
C ASN A 59 14.21 18.82 -2.00
N ASP A 60 14.39 18.09 -3.11
CA ASP A 60 15.18 18.58 -4.25
C ASP A 60 14.40 19.58 -5.12
N TYR A 61 13.09 19.36 -5.33
CA TYR A 61 12.30 20.14 -6.29
C TYR A 61 11.25 21.05 -5.63
N PHE A 62 10.90 20.81 -4.36
CA PHE A 62 9.86 21.55 -3.64
C PHE A 62 10.35 22.12 -2.30
N ASN A 63 11.65 22.29 -2.12
CA ASN A 63 12.27 22.74 -0.86
C ASN A 63 11.53 23.92 -0.23
N GLN A 64 11.21 24.95 -1.02
CA GLN A 64 10.52 26.16 -0.55
C GLN A 64 9.14 25.92 0.10
N VAL A 65 8.53 24.74 -0.10
CA VAL A 65 7.20 24.38 0.45
C VAL A 65 7.32 23.33 1.56
N VAL A 66 8.37 22.50 1.54
CA VAL A 66 8.59 21.47 2.57
C VAL A 66 9.55 21.90 3.67
N ASP A 67 10.21 23.05 3.50
CA ASP A 67 11.08 23.65 4.51
C ASP A 67 10.31 23.99 5.80
N TYR A 68 10.96 23.74 6.94
CA TYR A 68 10.38 23.99 8.25
C TYR A 68 10.15 25.48 8.51
N GLY A 69 11.01 26.35 7.99
CA GLY A 69 10.87 27.81 8.09
C GLY A 69 9.67 28.33 7.32
N TRP A 70 9.39 27.76 6.13
CA TRP A 70 8.20 28.13 5.35
C TRP A 70 6.90 27.83 6.11
N THR A 71 6.79 26.65 6.72
CA THR A 71 5.57 26.26 7.44
C THR A 71 5.32 27.20 8.63
N ALA A 72 6.39 27.61 9.33
CA ALA A 72 6.27 28.58 10.42
C ALA A 72 5.85 29.97 9.93
N ASN A 73 6.36 30.41 8.78
CA ASN A 73 5.99 31.71 8.21
C ASN A 73 4.52 31.74 7.76
N LEU A 74 4.02 30.66 7.17
CA LEU A 74 2.62 30.59 6.75
C LEU A 74 1.64 30.70 7.93
N GLU A 75 1.94 30.06 9.06
CA GLU A 75 1.12 30.19 10.27
C GLU A 75 1.13 31.62 10.81
N ASN A 76 2.29 32.30 10.79
CA ASN A 76 2.37 33.72 11.16
C ASN A 76 1.52 34.60 10.22
N ASP A 77 1.52 34.33 8.93
CA ASP A 77 0.69 35.07 7.96
C ASP A 77 -0.81 34.81 8.20
N PHE A 78 -1.18 33.58 8.60
CA PHE A 78 -2.57 33.28 9.02
C PHE A 78 -2.98 34.05 10.28
N ASP A 79 -2.10 34.20 11.25
CA ASP A 79 -2.37 35.01 12.45
C ASP A 79 -2.57 36.49 12.09
N LYS A 80 -1.73 37.05 11.22
CA LYS A 80 -1.89 38.44 10.75
C LYS A 80 -3.19 38.63 9.97
N ILE A 81 -3.57 37.68 9.11
CA ILE A 81 -4.87 37.71 8.41
C ILE A 81 -6.03 37.70 9.43
N ALA A 82 -5.92 36.91 10.50
CA ALA A 82 -6.96 36.82 11.52
C ALA A 82 -7.16 38.14 12.29
N VAL A 83 -6.07 38.88 12.52
CA VAL A 83 -6.09 40.21 13.18
C VAL A 83 -6.44 41.33 12.18
N GLY A 84 -6.35 41.07 10.87
CA GLY A 84 -6.67 42.03 9.81
C GLY A 84 -5.48 42.84 9.31
N ASP A 85 -4.26 42.47 9.71
CA ASP A 85 -3.00 43.14 9.37
C ASP A 85 -2.44 42.71 8.00
N GLU A 86 -2.98 41.67 7.39
CA GLU A 86 -2.60 41.21 6.05
C GLU A 86 -3.80 40.86 5.16
N ASN A 87 -3.63 41.08 3.84
CA ASN A 87 -4.63 40.74 2.84
C ASN A 87 -4.52 39.26 2.44
N ARG A 88 -5.54 38.47 2.79
CA ARG A 88 -5.62 37.04 2.44
C ARG A 88 -5.40 36.75 0.95
N LEU A 89 -5.89 37.59 0.06
CA LEU A 89 -5.75 37.35 -1.39
C LEU A 89 -4.29 37.49 -1.84
N GLU A 90 -3.55 38.44 -1.24
CA GLU A 90 -2.12 38.63 -1.52
C GLU A 90 -1.29 37.47 -0.99
N VAL A 91 -1.55 37.01 0.24
CA VAL A 91 -0.88 35.83 0.81
C VAL A 91 -1.12 34.58 -0.04
N LEU A 92 -2.36 34.36 -0.49
CA LEU A 92 -2.68 33.24 -1.39
C LEU A 92 -1.98 33.35 -2.75
N ASP A 93 -1.92 34.53 -3.33
CA ASP A 93 -1.29 34.77 -4.63
C ASP A 93 0.24 34.59 -4.56
N ASN A 94 0.85 35.10 -3.49
CA ASN A 94 2.28 34.96 -3.18
C ASN A 94 2.68 33.51 -2.94
N PHE A 95 1.81 32.69 -2.35
CA PHE A 95 2.03 31.25 -2.23
C PHE A 95 1.82 30.52 -3.56
N TYR A 96 0.66 30.74 -4.19
CA TYR A 96 0.22 29.89 -5.29
C TYR A 96 1.05 30.08 -6.55
N LYS A 97 1.46 31.32 -6.88
CA LYS A 97 2.22 31.59 -8.12
C LYS A 97 3.57 30.85 -8.15
N PRO A 98 4.45 30.96 -7.14
CA PRO A 98 5.71 30.18 -7.11
C PRO A 98 5.46 28.67 -7.03
N PHE A 99 4.49 28.23 -6.22
CA PHE A 99 4.18 26.81 -6.10
C PHE A 99 3.67 26.21 -7.42
N HIS A 100 2.79 26.91 -8.13
CA HIS A 100 2.27 26.47 -9.42
C HIS A 100 3.39 26.40 -10.46
N LYS A 101 4.34 27.35 -10.44
CA LYS A 101 5.53 27.29 -11.29
C LYS A 101 6.33 26.00 -11.06
N LEU A 102 6.58 25.64 -9.80
CA LEU A 102 7.24 24.37 -9.47
C LEU A 102 6.46 23.14 -9.98
N ILE A 103 5.13 23.15 -9.89
CA ILE A 103 4.31 22.07 -10.44
C ILE A 103 4.54 21.94 -11.95
N MET A 104 4.53 23.06 -12.67
CA MET A 104 4.75 23.06 -14.12
C MET A 104 6.14 22.53 -14.47
N GLU A 105 7.18 22.99 -13.77
CA GLU A 105 8.56 22.52 -13.93
C GLU A 105 8.69 21.02 -13.57
N SER A 106 7.95 20.55 -12.57
CA SER A 106 8.03 19.16 -12.11
C SER A 106 7.51 18.13 -13.12
N GLY A 107 6.64 18.55 -14.05
CA GLY A 107 6.10 17.67 -15.09
C GLY A 107 7.15 17.19 -16.09
N GLU A 108 8.27 17.90 -16.21
CA GLU A 108 9.37 17.59 -17.12
C GLU A 108 10.47 16.73 -16.48
N ILE A 109 10.38 16.46 -15.17
CA ILE A 109 11.40 15.72 -14.44
C ILE A 109 11.38 14.24 -14.87
N ASP A 110 12.53 13.74 -15.32
CA ASP A 110 12.70 12.31 -15.59
C ASP A 110 12.62 11.51 -14.29
N ARG A 111 11.76 10.48 -14.28
CA ARG A 111 11.65 9.54 -13.16
C ARG A 111 12.95 8.83 -12.83
N ASN A 112 13.81 8.61 -13.83
CA ASN A 112 15.12 8.01 -13.61
C ASN A 112 16.08 8.97 -12.88
N ALA A 113 15.88 10.29 -12.98
CA ALA A 113 16.66 11.26 -12.22
C ALA A 113 16.25 11.28 -10.75
N VAL A 114 14.96 11.03 -10.45
CA VAL A 114 14.41 11.02 -9.09
C VAL A 114 14.72 9.74 -8.32
N ALA A 115 14.77 8.60 -9.01
CA ALA A 115 15.09 7.32 -8.41
C ALA A 115 16.10 6.58 -9.30
N PRO A 116 17.40 6.92 -9.21
CA PRO A 116 18.42 6.36 -10.08
C PRO A 116 18.50 4.83 -9.91
N ALA A 117 18.68 4.15 -11.03
CA ALA A 117 18.95 2.72 -11.03
C ALA A 117 20.37 2.48 -10.49
N ARG A 118 20.49 1.62 -9.47
CA ARG A 118 21.78 1.17 -8.96
C ARG A 118 22.21 -0.09 -9.70
N GLU A 119 23.35 -0.04 -10.38
CA GLU A 119 23.96 -1.22 -10.99
C GLU A 119 24.53 -2.13 -9.89
N LEU A 120 24.11 -3.40 -9.89
CA LEU A 120 24.56 -4.41 -8.92
C LEU A 120 25.70 -5.26 -9.47
N GLY A 121 25.84 -5.34 -10.80
CA GLY A 121 26.86 -6.13 -11.49
C GLY A 121 26.30 -6.83 -12.72
N THR A 122 26.93 -7.94 -13.11
CA THR A 122 26.58 -8.73 -14.31
C THR A 122 26.17 -10.14 -13.92
N ASP A 123 25.12 -10.67 -14.54
CA ASP A 123 24.68 -12.06 -14.36
C ASP A 123 25.69 -13.05 -15.00
N PRO A 124 26.26 -14.00 -14.23
CA PRO A 124 27.19 -14.98 -14.76
C PRO A 124 26.62 -15.90 -15.84
N LYS A 125 25.30 -16.11 -15.88
CA LYS A 125 24.67 -17.03 -16.84
C LYS A 125 24.43 -16.38 -18.20
N THR A 126 23.95 -15.14 -18.20
CA THR A 126 23.55 -14.42 -19.43
C THR A 126 24.57 -13.38 -19.87
N GLY A 127 25.50 -12.98 -19.01
CA GLY A 127 26.43 -11.87 -19.27
C GLY A 127 25.76 -10.48 -19.26
N ARG A 128 24.50 -10.39 -18.81
CA ARG A 128 23.71 -9.16 -18.83
C ARG A 128 23.82 -8.38 -17.53
N LYS A 129 23.69 -7.06 -17.59
CA LYS A 129 23.72 -6.20 -16.39
C LYS A 129 22.50 -6.41 -15.50
N VAL A 130 22.68 -6.24 -14.20
CA VAL A 130 21.62 -6.31 -13.20
C VAL A 130 21.51 -4.97 -12.48
N PHE A 131 20.30 -4.43 -12.41
CA PHE A 131 20.01 -3.15 -11.79
C PHE A 131 18.94 -3.28 -10.70
N ALA A 132 19.13 -2.59 -9.58
CA ALA A 132 18.08 -2.33 -8.60
C ALA A 132 17.49 -0.94 -8.86
N ARG A 133 16.16 -0.84 -9.02
CA ARG A 133 15.50 0.44 -9.32
C ARG A 133 14.07 0.51 -8.81
N PHE A 134 13.50 1.70 -8.88
CA PHE A 134 12.10 1.93 -8.55
C PHE A 134 11.20 1.81 -9.80
N GLY A 135 10.20 0.94 -9.76
CA GLY A 135 9.20 0.76 -10.80
C GLY A 135 7.83 1.33 -10.41
N ARG A 136 6.82 1.15 -11.27
CA ARG A 136 5.42 1.58 -11.00
C ARG A 136 4.85 0.99 -9.70
N PHE A 137 5.27 -0.22 -9.35
CA PHE A 137 4.75 -0.99 -8.22
C PHE A 137 5.74 -1.07 -7.05
N GLY A 138 6.76 -0.20 -7.02
CA GLY A 138 7.77 -0.15 -5.96
C GLY A 138 9.14 -0.64 -6.41
N PRO A 139 10.05 -0.94 -5.46
CA PRO A 139 11.41 -1.38 -5.74
C PRO A 139 11.42 -2.74 -6.43
N MET A 140 12.26 -2.88 -7.45
CA MET A 140 12.40 -4.12 -8.22
C MET A 140 13.81 -4.27 -8.79
N ILE A 141 14.10 -5.49 -9.23
CA ILE A 141 15.34 -5.84 -9.91
C ILE A 141 15.06 -5.98 -11.41
N GLN A 142 15.96 -5.43 -12.23
CA GLN A 142 15.98 -5.58 -13.67
C GLN A 142 17.24 -6.35 -14.09
N LEU A 143 17.07 -7.33 -14.98
CA LEU A 143 18.14 -8.02 -15.70
C LEU A 143 18.10 -7.57 -17.16
N GLY A 144 19.25 -7.16 -17.68
CA GLY A 144 19.42 -6.54 -19.01
C GLY A 144 19.20 -5.03 -18.99
N ASP A 145 19.66 -4.32 -20.03
CA ASP A 145 19.50 -2.87 -20.16
C ASP A 145 18.41 -2.54 -21.20
N ASN A 146 17.48 -1.65 -20.84
CA ASN A 146 16.46 -1.18 -21.78
C ASN A 146 17.05 -0.31 -22.89
N LYS A 147 18.27 0.19 -22.71
CA LYS A 147 18.97 1.04 -23.68
C LYS A 147 19.67 0.24 -24.78
N VAL A 148 19.85 -1.07 -24.59
CA VAL A 148 20.50 -1.94 -25.58
C VAL A 148 19.43 -2.54 -26.48
N GLU A 149 19.48 -2.20 -27.77
CA GLU A 149 18.51 -2.65 -28.77
C GLU A 149 18.60 -4.17 -28.97
N GLY A 150 17.46 -4.87 -28.84
CA GLY A 150 17.37 -6.33 -28.95
C GLY A 150 17.65 -7.11 -27.66
N GLU A 151 17.99 -6.45 -26.54
CA GLU A 151 18.18 -7.13 -25.26
C GLU A 151 16.84 -7.38 -24.54
N GLU A 152 16.52 -8.65 -24.29
CA GLU A 152 15.35 -8.98 -23.47
C GLU A 152 15.57 -8.60 -22.00
N VAL A 153 14.73 -7.69 -21.51
CA VAL A 153 14.73 -7.30 -20.11
C VAL A 153 13.79 -8.16 -19.28
N LYS A 154 14.28 -8.66 -18.16
CA LYS A 154 13.49 -9.42 -17.19
C LYS A 154 13.37 -8.63 -15.89
N PHE A 155 12.20 -8.72 -15.26
CA PHE A 155 11.92 -8.05 -13.99
C PHE A 155 11.65 -9.08 -12.91
N ALA A 156 12.20 -8.82 -11.73
CA ALA A 156 11.95 -9.60 -10.53
C ALA A 156 11.64 -8.66 -9.35
N PRO A 157 10.79 -9.09 -8.40
CA PRO A 157 10.52 -8.28 -7.21
C PRO A 157 11.78 -8.12 -6.36
N MET A 158 11.85 -7.03 -5.59
CA MET A 158 12.91 -6.84 -4.59
C MET A 158 12.83 -7.94 -3.52
N PRO A 159 13.95 -8.56 -3.10
CA PRO A 159 13.96 -9.50 -1.99
C PRO A 159 13.36 -8.89 -0.72
N ALA A 160 12.66 -9.70 0.07
CA ALA A 160 12.00 -9.24 1.28
C ALA A 160 13.03 -8.71 2.30
N GLY A 161 12.84 -7.47 2.78
CA GLY A 161 13.70 -6.84 3.77
C GLY A 161 14.96 -6.16 3.21
N GLU A 162 15.25 -6.32 1.91
CA GLU A 162 16.35 -5.62 1.24
C GLU A 162 15.92 -4.24 0.73
N LYS A 163 16.86 -3.30 0.68
CA LYS A 163 16.69 -1.98 0.06
C LYS A 163 17.42 -1.91 -1.26
N ILE A 164 17.04 -0.95 -2.11
CA ILE A 164 17.76 -0.65 -3.38
C ILE A 164 19.25 -0.40 -3.11
N GLU A 165 19.58 0.26 -2.00
CA GLU A 165 20.95 0.62 -1.60
C GLU A 165 21.77 -0.54 -1.00
N THR A 166 21.11 -1.55 -0.41
CA THR A 166 21.79 -2.63 0.33
C THR A 166 21.79 -3.96 -0.40
N VAL A 167 20.87 -4.16 -1.34
CA VAL A 167 20.71 -5.44 -2.04
C VAL A 167 22.00 -5.86 -2.73
N SER A 168 22.33 -7.15 -2.59
CA SER A 168 23.47 -7.78 -3.24
C SER A 168 23.09 -8.41 -4.58
N LEU A 169 24.08 -8.54 -5.48
CA LEU A 169 23.89 -9.22 -6.76
C LEU A 169 23.38 -10.66 -6.57
N GLU A 170 23.93 -11.40 -5.60
CA GLU A 170 23.53 -12.79 -5.33
C GLU A 170 22.05 -12.90 -4.95
N ASN A 171 21.59 -12.03 -4.04
CA ASN A 171 20.19 -12.01 -3.61
C ASN A 171 19.25 -11.57 -4.75
N ALA A 172 19.70 -10.63 -5.58
CA ALA A 172 18.97 -10.20 -6.76
C ALA A 172 18.82 -11.33 -7.80
N LEU A 173 19.88 -12.07 -8.08
CA LEU A 173 19.87 -13.20 -9.03
C LEU A 173 18.96 -14.34 -8.58
N LYS A 174 18.88 -14.61 -7.27
CA LYS A 174 17.93 -15.61 -6.72
C LYS A 174 16.49 -15.29 -7.09
N MET A 175 16.09 -14.02 -7.21
CA MET A 175 14.72 -13.65 -7.54
C MET A 175 14.33 -14.01 -8.98
N PHE A 176 15.29 -14.07 -9.91
CA PHE A 176 15.06 -14.49 -11.29
C PHE A 176 14.87 -16.00 -11.47
N LEU A 177 15.07 -16.80 -10.41
CA LEU A 177 14.72 -18.22 -10.41
C LEU A 177 13.21 -18.44 -10.32
N LEU A 178 12.43 -17.40 -10.00
CA LEU A 178 10.97 -17.44 -10.00
C LEU A 178 10.43 -16.99 -11.37
N PRO A 179 9.30 -17.54 -11.84
CA PRO A 179 8.41 -18.51 -11.16
C PRO A 179 9.00 -19.93 -11.13
N ARG A 180 8.92 -20.59 -9.97
CA ARG A 180 9.36 -21.98 -9.78
C ARG A 180 8.17 -22.92 -9.98
N HIS A 181 8.33 -23.97 -10.78
CA HIS A 181 7.37 -25.09 -10.83
C HIS A 181 7.55 -25.96 -9.59
N VAL A 182 6.47 -26.17 -8.83
CA VAL A 182 6.49 -26.89 -7.56
C VAL A 182 6.06 -28.35 -7.76
N GLY A 183 5.07 -28.58 -8.63
CA GLY A 183 4.47 -29.90 -8.83
C GLY A 183 3.10 -29.79 -9.49
N LYS A 184 2.29 -30.82 -9.32
CA LYS A 184 0.91 -30.87 -9.82
C LYS A 184 -0.08 -31.10 -8.69
N THR A 185 -1.29 -30.60 -8.87
CA THR A 185 -2.41 -30.88 -7.97
C THR A 185 -2.90 -32.31 -8.22
N ALA A 186 -3.65 -32.91 -7.29
CA ALA A 186 -4.34 -34.19 -7.48
C ALA A 186 -5.19 -34.22 -8.78
N ASP A 187 -5.74 -33.08 -9.19
CA ASP A 187 -6.50 -32.90 -10.44
C ASP A 187 -5.61 -32.74 -11.70
N GLY A 188 -4.29 -32.90 -11.58
CA GLY A 188 -3.31 -32.78 -12.68
C GLY A 188 -2.91 -31.35 -13.05
N LYS A 189 -3.37 -30.34 -12.31
CA LYS A 189 -3.10 -28.91 -12.59
C LYS A 189 -1.71 -28.48 -12.11
N ASP A 190 -0.98 -27.73 -12.95
CA ASP A 190 0.36 -27.24 -12.61
C ASP A 190 0.33 -26.20 -11.47
N ILE A 191 1.23 -26.38 -10.51
CA ILE A 191 1.44 -25.48 -9.37
C ILE A 191 2.73 -24.70 -9.59
N THR A 192 2.62 -23.38 -9.64
CA THR A 192 3.77 -22.47 -9.74
C THR A 192 3.87 -21.59 -8.50
N SER A 193 5.07 -21.44 -7.96
CA SER A 193 5.38 -20.57 -6.83
C SER A 193 6.05 -19.29 -7.32
N ASN A 194 5.56 -18.13 -6.86
CA ASN A 194 6.08 -16.83 -7.24
C ASN A 194 5.90 -15.79 -6.12
N ILE A 195 6.50 -14.62 -6.28
CA ILE A 195 6.35 -13.47 -5.37
C ILE A 195 5.59 -12.37 -6.09
N GLY A 196 4.54 -11.84 -5.46
CA GLY A 196 3.77 -10.70 -5.95
C GLY A 196 3.72 -9.54 -4.96
N GLN A 197 2.95 -8.50 -5.28
CA GLN A 197 2.80 -7.31 -4.45
C GLN A 197 2.27 -7.59 -3.03
N TYR A 198 1.52 -8.68 -2.85
CA TYR A 198 0.97 -9.08 -1.55
C TYR A 198 1.86 -10.08 -0.81
N GLY A 199 2.99 -10.48 -1.42
CA GLY A 199 3.95 -11.44 -0.92
C GLY A 199 3.99 -12.75 -1.72
N PRO A 200 4.66 -13.77 -1.17
CA PRO A 200 4.74 -15.12 -1.74
C PRO A 200 3.37 -15.76 -1.96
N TYR A 201 3.17 -16.39 -3.12
CA TYR A 201 1.97 -17.13 -3.44
C TYR A 201 2.25 -18.34 -4.35
N ILE A 202 1.36 -19.33 -4.29
CA ILE A 202 1.22 -20.35 -5.32
C ILE A 202 0.08 -19.99 -6.27
N LYS A 203 0.27 -20.29 -7.55
CA LYS A 203 -0.70 -20.13 -8.62
C LYS A 203 -1.01 -21.49 -9.21
N VAL A 204 -2.30 -21.82 -9.17
CA VAL A 204 -2.90 -22.99 -9.82
C VAL A 204 -3.95 -22.48 -10.80
N GLU A 205 -3.66 -22.53 -12.09
CA GLU A 205 -4.45 -21.90 -13.16
C GLU A 205 -4.73 -20.40 -12.88
N ASN A 206 -5.94 -20.08 -12.43
CA ASN A 206 -6.39 -18.73 -12.09
C ASN A 206 -6.61 -18.51 -10.57
N THR A 207 -6.23 -19.50 -9.76
CA THR A 207 -6.34 -19.45 -8.29
C THR A 207 -5.00 -19.09 -7.68
N PHE A 208 -5.02 -18.09 -6.80
CA PHE A 208 -3.84 -17.61 -6.08
C PHE A 208 -4.01 -17.92 -4.58
N VAL A 209 -3.02 -18.59 -4.00
CA VAL A 209 -3.00 -18.91 -2.56
C VAL A 209 -1.75 -18.34 -1.94
N SER A 210 -1.90 -17.51 -0.91
CA SER A 210 -0.78 -16.92 -0.16
C SER A 210 -0.09 -18.00 0.66
N ILE A 211 1.25 -18.02 0.66
CA ILE A 211 2.04 -19.05 1.35
C ILE A 211 2.79 -18.55 2.59
N LYS A 212 2.53 -17.31 3.06
CA LYS A 212 3.16 -16.78 4.28
C LYS A 212 2.89 -17.69 5.49
N PRO A 213 3.90 -18.07 6.29
CA PRO A 213 5.27 -17.54 6.34
C PRO A 213 6.32 -18.28 5.49
N MET A 214 5.93 -19.30 4.72
CA MET A 214 6.85 -20.13 3.93
C MET A 214 7.50 -19.34 2.78
N SER A 215 8.72 -19.75 2.43
CA SER A 215 9.48 -19.19 1.32
C SER A 215 8.99 -19.78 -0.02
N PRO A 216 8.78 -18.96 -1.07
CA PRO A 216 8.47 -19.47 -2.40
C PRO A 216 9.57 -20.35 -2.99
N PHE A 217 10.79 -20.27 -2.44
CA PHE A 217 11.93 -21.09 -2.84
C PHE A 217 11.98 -22.46 -2.18
N GLU A 218 11.25 -22.69 -1.08
CA GLU A 218 11.39 -23.92 -0.26
C GLU A 218 10.11 -24.77 -0.26
N ILE A 219 8.98 -24.18 -0.68
CA ILE A 219 7.69 -24.87 -0.65
C ILE A 219 7.71 -26.20 -1.41
N THR A 220 7.19 -27.24 -0.74
CA THR A 220 7.06 -28.58 -1.30
C THR A 220 5.72 -28.79 -1.99
N GLU A 221 5.63 -29.82 -2.84
CA GLU A 221 4.39 -30.19 -3.55
C GLU A 221 3.25 -30.53 -2.59
N THR A 222 3.55 -31.27 -1.52
CA THR A 222 2.57 -31.65 -0.49
C THR A 222 2.00 -30.45 0.25
N GLU A 223 2.85 -29.51 0.66
CA GLU A 223 2.43 -28.26 1.32
C GLU A 223 1.60 -27.39 0.39
N ALA A 224 2.02 -27.25 -0.88
CA ALA A 224 1.28 -26.47 -1.85
C ALA A 224 -0.12 -27.06 -2.12
N GLN A 225 -0.23 -28.39 -2.19
CA GLN A 225 -1.51 -29.07 -2.34
C GLN A 225 -2.42 -28.86 -1.12
N MET A 226 -1.89 -29.01 0.10
CA MET A 226 -2.66 -28.77 1.33
C MET A 226 -3.23 -27.35 1.38
N LEU A 227 -2.42 -26.34 1.04
CA LEU A 227 -2.86 -24.94 1.00
C LEU A 227 -3.92 -24.70 -0.08
N TYR A 228 -3.80 -25.37 -1.23
CA TYR A 228 -4.80 -25.29 -2.30
C TYR A 228 -6.13 -25.92 -1.89
N GLU A 229 -6.11 -27.10 -1.26
CA GLU A 229 -7.30 -27.77 -0.74
C GLU A 229 -7.98 -26.97 0.37
N GLU A 230 -7.20 -26.36 1.27
CA GLU A 230 -7.74 -25.48 2.30
C GLU A 230 -8.44 -24.28 1.67
N LYS A 231 -7.85 -23.70 0.62
CA LYS A 231 -8.47 -22.60 -0.12
C LYS A 231 -9.79 -23.01 -0.77
N LEU A 232 -9.84 -24.18 -1.40
CA LEU A 232 -11.07 -24.73 -2.00
C LEU A 232 -12.14 -24.94 -0.93
N LYS A 233 -11.82 -25.59 0.19
CA LYS A 233 -12.74 -25.78 1.33
C LYS A 233 -13.22 -24.45 1.91
N ALA A 234 -12.33 -23.45 2.01
CA ALA A 234 -12.69 -22.12 2.48
C ALA A 234 -13.63 -21.39 1.50
N ASP A 235 -13.47 -21.62 0.20
CA ASP A 235 -14.35 -21.06 -0.81
C ASP A 235 -15.70 -21.81 -0.87
N GLU A 236 -15.72 -23.13 -0.65
CA GLU A 236 -16.94 -23.91 -0.47
C GLU A 236 -17.73 -23.46 0.76
N LYS A 237 -17.08 -23.26 1.91
CA LYS A 237 -17.72 -22.73 3.14
C LYS A 237 -18.36 -21.35 2.93
N LYS A 238 -17.88 -20.57 1.97
CA LYS A 238 -18.52 -19.29 1.61
C LYS A 238 -19.77 -19.49 0.78
N VAL A 239 -19.91 -20.60 0.04
CA VAL A 239 -21.10 -20.90 -0.75
C VAL A 239 -22.17 -21.46 0.20
N LEU A 240 -23.23 -20.69 0.40
CA LEU A 240 -24.34 -21.02 1.27
C LEU A 240 -25.36 -21.92 0.55
N LYS A 241 -25.58 -21.69 -0.75
CA LYS A 241 -26.52 -22.45 -1.57
C LYS A 241 -26.07 -22.42 -3.03
N LYS A 242 -26.09 -23.58 -3.69
CA LYS A 242 -25.84 -23.73 -5.14
C LYS A 242 -27.11 -24.26 -5.79
N PHE A 243 -27.61 -23.57 -6.79
CA PHE A 243 -28.80 -23.97 -7.56
C PHE A 243 -28.39 -24.75 -8.80
N LYS A 244 -29.30 -25.57 -9.36
CA LYS A 244 -29.03 -26.37 -10.56
C LYS A 244 -28.70 -25.51 -11.79
N ASN A 245 -29.20 -24.28 -11.82
CA ASN A 245 -29.03 -23.32 -12.93
C ASN A 245 -27.68 -22.59 -12.91
N GLY A 246 -26.66 -23.07 -12.17
CA GLY A 246 -25.34 -22.43 -12.07
C GLY A 246 -25.23 -21.31 -11.02
N ILE A 247 -26.37 -20.75 -10.59
CA ILE A 247 -26.46 -19.66 -9.60
C ILE A 247 -25.98 -20.10 -8.21
N LYS A 248 -25.17 -19.25 -7.56
CA LYS A 248 -24.63 -19.50 -6.20
C LYS A 248 -24.92 -18.31 -5.28
N ILE A 249 -25.38 -18.61 -4.06
CA ILE A 249 -25.45 -17.64 -2.97
C ILE A 249 -24.20 -17.80 -2.12
N SER A 250 -23.44 -16.73 -1.96
CA SER A 250 -22.19 -16.71 -1.20
C SER A 250 -22.21 -15.68 -0.06
N ARG A 251 -21.53 -16.00 1.03
CA ARG A 251 -21.26 -15.09 2.14
C ARG A 251 -20.07 -14.20 1.76
N GLY A 252 -20.26 -12.90 1.82
CA GLY A 252 -19.18 -11.92 1.71
C GLY A 252 -18.71 -11.41 3.07
N GLY A 253 -17.78 -10.46 3.04
CA GLY A 253 -17.32 -9.79 4.26
C GLY A 253 -18.42 -9.01 4.97
N PHE A 254 -18.27 -8.83 6.29
CA PHE A 254 -19.18 -8.05 7.16
C PHE A 254 -20.65 -8.53 7.12
N GLY A 255 -20.87 -9.84 7.02
CA GLY A 255 -22.21 -10.46 7.06
C GLY A 255 -23.07 -10.23 5.81
N ARG A 256 -22.52 -9.63 4.76
CA ARG A 256 -23.24 -9.40 3.49
C ARG A 256 -23.40 -10.71 2.72
N LYS A 257 -24.52 -10.87 2.04
CA LYS A 257 -24.83 -12.05 1.21
C LYS A 257 -24.88 -11.61 -0.25
N TYR A 258 -24.35 -12.42 -1.16
CA TYR A 258 -24.31 -12.14 -2.58
C TYR A 258 -24.91 -13.29 -3.37
N ILE A 259 -25.67 -12.96 -4.40
CA ILE A 259 -26.07 -13.92 -5.44
C ILE A 259 -25.16 -13.70 -6.64
N ALA A 260 -24.58 -14.77 -7.15
CA ALA A 260 -23.65 -14.74 -8.27
C ALA A 260 -24.04 -15.77 -9.33
N ASP A 261 -24.05 -15.31 -10.58
CA ASP A 261 -24.04 -16.10 -11.81
C ASP A 261 -22.63 -16.01 -12.42
N ASP A 262 -22.36 -16.77 -13.48
CA ASP A 262 -21.06 -16.76 -14.17
C ASP A 262 -20.68 -15.35 -14.69
N GLU A 263 -21.66 -14.48 -14.95
CA GLU A 263 -21.45 -13.11 -15.47
C GLU A 263 -21.70 -11.97 -14.45
N VAL A 264 -22.59 -12.18 -13.47
CA VAL A 264 -23.10 -11.10 -12.61
C VAL A 264 -23.11 -11.49 -11.14
N LYS A 265 -22.55 -10.61 -10.32
CA LYS A 265 -22.61 -10.66 -8.86
C LYS A 265 -23.47 -9.51 -8.33
N ALA A 266 -24.49 -9.82 -7.55
CA ALA A 266 -25.41 -8.86 -6.96
C ALA A 266 -25.49 -9.01 -5.43
N LEU A 267 -25.66 -7.89 -4.73
CA LEU A 267 -25.82 -7.85 -3.28
C LEU A 267 -27.27 -8.21 -2.92
N LEU A 268 -27.45 -9.17 -2.01
CA LEU A 268 -28.76 -9.53 -1.47
C LEU A 268 -29.12 -8.62 -0.28
N PRO A 269 -30.41 -8.29 -0.09
CA PRO A 269 -30.90 -7.61 1.11
C PRO A 269 -30.54 -8.36 2.39
N LYS A 270 -30.28 -7.62 3.48
CA LYS A 270 -29.87 -8.20 4.77
C LYS A 270 -30.95 -9.09 5.39
N ASP A 271 -32.22 -8.74 5.16
CA ASP A 271 -33.40 -9.34 5.80
C ASP A 271 -33.94 -10.55 5.05
N LEU A 272 -33.25 -11.01 4.00
CA LEU A 272 -33.70 -12.12 3.18
C LEU A 272 -33.24 -13.49 3.74
N ASP A 273 -34.20 -14.38 3.99
CA ASP A 273 -34.00 -15.77 4.39
C ASP A 273 -33.48 -16.60 3.21
N ILE A 274 -32.22 -17.03 3.27
CA ILE A 274 -31.55 -17.75 2.17
C ILE A 274 -32.15 -19.16 1.95
N GLU A 275 -32.60 -19.80 3.02
CA GLU A 275 -33.11 -21.17 2.98
C GLU A 275 -34.40 -21.27 2.14
N LYS A 276 -35.24 -20.23 2.20
CA LYS A 276 -36.53 -20.16 1.50
C LYS A 276 -36.43 -19.69 0.05
N ILE A 277 -35.27 -19.22 -0.41
CA ILE A 277 -35.12 -18.76 -1.80
C ILE A 277 -35.22 -19.96 -2.75
N THR A 278 -36.20 -19.90 -3.63
CA THR A 278 -36.44 -20.89 -4.70
C THR A 278 -35.61 -20.56 -5.96
N GLU A 279 -35.43 -21.55 -6.83
CA GLU A 279 -34.67 -21.40 -8.08
C GLU A 279 -35.21 -20.27 -8.97
N LYS A 280 -36.54 -20.08 -9.02
CA LYS A 280 -37.18 -19.00 -9.79
C LYS A 280 -36.83 -17.62 -9.25
N GLN A 281 -36.91 -17.43 -7.94
CA GLN A 281 -36.57 -16.15 -7.29
C GLN A 281 -35.09 -15.81 -7.43
N ALA A 282 -34.22 -16.82 -7.42
CA ALA A 282 -32.78 -16.64 -7.65
C ALA A 282 -32.49 -16.12 -9.07
N SER A 283 -33.18 -16.66 -10.08
CA SER A 283 -33.08 -16.19 -11.47
C SER A 283 -33.60 -14.76 -11.64
N GLU A 284 -34.77 -14.43 -11.09
CA GLU A 284 -35.33 -13.07 -11.15
C GLU A 284 -34.40 -12.03 -10.53
N LEU A 285 -33.80 -12.34 -9.37
CA LEU A 285 -32.86 -11.42 -8.71
C LEU A 285 -31.59 -11.17 -9.55
N ILE A 286 -31.15 -12.15 -10.33
CA ILE A 286 -30.03 -12.00 -11.26
C ILE A 286 -30.44 -11.24 -12.52
N GLU A 287 -31.63 -11.46 -13.08
CA GLU A 287 -32.13 -10.68 -14.22
C GLU A 287 -32.30 -9.19 -13.86
N VAL A 288 -32.83 -8.90 -12.67
CA VAL A 288 -32.89 -7.54 -12.12
C VAL A 288 -31.49 -6.95 -11.93
N ALA A 289 -30.49 -7.77 -11.60
CA ALA A 289 -29.11 -7.32 -11.50
C ALA A 289 -28.43 -7.11 -12.86
N LYS A 290 -28.72 -7.96 -13.86
CA LYS A 290 -28.26 -7.82 -15.26
C LYS A 290 -28.82 -6.54 -15.89
N SER A 291 -30.11 -6.26 -15.72
CA SER A 291 -30.76 -5.04 -16.22
C SER A 291 -30.28 -3.75 -15.53
N ARG A 292 -29.76 -3.83 -14.30
CA ARG A 292 -29.14 -2.67 -13.61
C ARG A 292 -27.73 -2.32 -14.10
N LYS A 293 -26.98 -3.26 -14.70
CA LYS A 293 -25.65 -2.98 -15.29
C LYS A 293 -25.72 -2.17 -16.58
N SER A 294 -26.82 -2.24 -17.35
CA SER A 294 -26.99 -1.49 -18.60
C SER A 294 -27.35 -0.01 -18.38
N GLY A 295 -27.79 0.35 -17.18
CA GLY A 295 -27.99 1.75 -16.78
C GLY A 295 -26.69 2.39 -16.31
N LYS A 296 -25.92 2.97 -17.23
CA LYS A 296 -24.80 3.87 -16.92
C LYS A 296 -25.33 5.02 -16.05
N LYS A 297 -25.25 4.90 -14.72
CA LYS A 297 -25.48 6.02 -13.80
C LYS A 297 -24.35 7.02 -13.99
N THR A 298 -24.52 7.94 -14.93
CA THR A 298 -23.88 9.25 -14.88
C THR A 298 -24.27 9.89 -13.56
N THR A 299 -23.38 9.84 -12.57
CA THR A 299 -23.47 10.69 -11.40
C THR A 299 -23.07 12.10 -11.82
N THR A 300 -23.97 12.80 -12.50
CA THR A 300 -23.95 14.26 -12.53
C THR A 300 -24.20 14.72 -11.10
N ARG A 301 -23.12 15.15 -10.45
CA ARG A 301 -23.13 15.73 -9.11
C ARG A 301 -23.96 17.02 -9.19
N LYS A 302 -25.27 16.92 -8.92
CA LYS A 302 -26.14 18.09 -8.75
C LYS A 302 -25.63 18.87 -7.54
N SER A 303 -24.98 20.00 -7.80
CA SER A 303 -24.62 20.99 -6.80
C SER A 303 -25.89 21.47 -6.11
N THR A 304 -26.12 21.05 -4.87
CA THR A 304 -27.15 21.63 -4.02
C THR A 304 -26.70 23.04 -3.61
N LYS A 305 -27.29 24.02 -4.28
CA LYS A 305 -27.22 25.45 -3.96
C LYS A 305 -27.63 25.63 -2.50
N ARG A 306 -26.67 25.95 -1.63
CA ARG A 306 -26.89 26.23 -0.21
C ARG A 306 -27.72 27.52 -0.11
N LYS A 307 -29.03 27.38 0.13
CA LYS A 307 -29.90 28.50 0.48
C LYS A 307 -29.46 29.05 1.84
N THR A 308 -29.04 30.31 1.83
CA THR A 308 -28.94 31.18 3.00
C THR A 308 -30.30 31.31 3.65
N THR A 309 -30.41 30.93 4.93
CA THR A 309 -31.52 31.33 5.79
C THR A 309 -30.97 32.15 6.93
N SER A 310 -31.27 33.45 6.88
CA SER A 310 -31.10 34.39 7.99
C SER A 310 -31.90 33.90 9.19
N LYS A 311 -31.27 33.81 10.36
CA LYS A 311 -31.99 33.74 11.64
C LYS A 311 -31.72 35.01 12.42
N ASN A 312 -32.69 35.91 12.29
CA ASN A 312 -32.91 37.04 13.15
C ASN A 312 -33.57 36.50 14.44
N THR A 313 -32.94 36.66 15.60
CA THR A 313 -33.62 36.44 16.89
C THR A 313 -33.29 37.56 17.85
N LYS A 314 -34.37 38.18 18.33
CA LYS A 314 -34.48 39.37 19.15
C LYS A 314 -33.87 39.20 20.55
N LYS A 315 -33.29 40.32 21.01
CA LYS A 315 -33.33 40.89 22.37
C LYS A 315 -34.02 40.06 23.44
N SER A 316 -33.25 39.69 24.47
CA SER A 316 -33.72 39.70 25.85
C SER A 316 -32.81 40.63 26.67
N VAL A 317 -33.46 41.46 27.48
CA VAL A 317 -32.87 42.49 28.34
C VAL A 317 -32.64 41.87 29.71
N SER A 318 -31.45 42.03 30.28
CA SER A 318 -31.28 42.02 31.75
C SER A 318 -30.27 43.10 32.17
N LYS A 319 -30.77 44.03 32.99
CA LYS A 319 -30.02 45.07 33.69
C LYS A 319 -29.15 44.45 34.77
N THR A 320 -27.91 44.90 34.95
CA THR A 320 -27.38 45.14 36.31
C THR A 320 -26.28 46.23 36.35
N LYS A 321 -26.66 47.30 37.04
CA LYS A 321 -25.92 48.28 37.88
C LYS A 321 -24.48 48.74 37.53
N LYS A 322 -24.41 50.06 37.34
CA LYS A 322 -23.34 51.01 37.71
C LYS A 322 -22.80 50.82 39.15
N SER A 323 -21.49 50.99 39.29
CA SER A 323 -20.78 51.61 40.42
C SER A 323 -19.54 52.30 39.80
N GLU A 324 -19.54 53.63 39.68
CA GLU A 324 -18.74 54.57 40.51
C GLU A 324 -17.23 54.24 40.45
N LYS A 325 -16.41 55.04 39.77
CA LYS A 325 -16.01 56.40 40.14
C LYS A 325 -15.52 57.18 38.93
#